data_AF-A0AAD6Z4S9-F1
#
_entry.id   AF-A0AAD6Z4S9-F1
#
_cell.length_a   1.000
_cell.length_b   1.000
_cell.length_c   1.000
_cell.angle_alpha   90.00
_cell.angle_beta   90.00
_cell.angle_gamma   90.00
#
_symmetry.space_group_name_H-M   'P 1'
#
loop_
_entity.id
_entity.type
_entity.pdbx_description
1 polymer ?
#
loop_
_entity_poly.entity_id
_entity_poly.type
_entity_poly.pdbx_seq_one_letter_code
_entity_poly.pdbx_strand_id
1 'polypeptide(L)'
;MLQASPALTHLKLTGVVLGEESSESYPVVSLPLLQSIYIAQSSAEACYLVLCHLTIPPCARLSVEGWNIYGGDELTGLLVPICQHLRAPSASPIRRLRFDYTTSNPNDGERNFTISTSTADEDRSLFSITTHPLSDTSLPHIITKVLEMLADLQPGITHLDCRSTSTAPQLTTLKAWKTAISLLPALDIVYIPPNVTAIRVLQALSQLAETPAVGDASPCLREIRITGLSDKEGFNAMPLVLNGLRQLLSFLNARGTPLERLEVSKKSTGLEVDEEGWKSLSQLVGTFVRSNDV
;
A
#
# COMPACT_ATOMS: atom_id res chain seq x y z
N MET A 1 -24.34 -25.04 21.70
CA MET A 1 -23.23 -24.94 20.72
C MET A 1 -23.80 -24.42 19.41
N LEU A 2 -23.49 -23.17 19.05
CA LEU A 2 -23.73 -22.67 17.69
C LEU A 2 -22.74 -23.39 16.77
N GLN A 3 -23.19 -24.41 16.03
CA GLN A 3 -22.38 -24.97 14.96
C GLN A 3 -22.51 -24.06 13.74
N ALA A 4 -21.40 -23.47 13.33
CA ALA A 4 -21.37 -22.73 12.10
C ALA A 4 -21.60 -23.66 10.90
N SER A 5 -22.32 -23.18 9.89
CA SER A 5 -22.58 -23.99 8.70
C SER A 5 -21.24 -24.33 8.02
N PRO A 6 -20.89 -25.63 7.86
CA PRO A 6 -19.64 -26.02 7.22
C PRO A 6 -19.60 -25.62 5.74
N ALA A 7 -20.75 -25.34 5.14
CA ALA A 7 -20.91 -24.89 3.76
C ALA A 7 -20.84 -23.35 3.59
N LEU A 8 -20.57 -22.60 4.65
CA LEU A 8 -20.55 -21.13 4.58
C LEU A 8 -19.34 -20.65 3.77
N THR A 9 -19.60 -20.02 2.63
CA THR A 9 -18.57 -19.46 1.74
C THR A 9 -18.37 -17.96 1.91
N HIS A 10 -19.38 -17.23 2.40
CA HIS A 10 -19.32 -15.79 2.61
C HIS A 10 -19.87 -15.43 3.98
N LEU A 11 -19.10 -14.66 4.75
CA LEU A 11 -19.52 -14.15 6.06
C LEU A 11 -19.49 -12.62 6.04
N LYS A 12 -20.64 -12.01 6.31
CA LYS A 12 -20.77 -10.55 6.46
C LYS A 12 -21.17 -10.24 7.91
N LEU A 13 -20.33 -9.51 8.62
CA LEU A 13 -20.56 -9.06 9.99
C LEU A 13 -20.65 -7.53 9.99
N THR A 14 -21.78 -6.99 10.42
CA THR A 14 -22.01 -5.54 10.47
C THR A 14 -22.65 -5.14 11.79
N GLY A 15 -22.21 -4.05 12.40
CA GLY A 15 -22.82 -3.55 13.63
C GLY A 15 -22.61 -4.47 14.83
N VAL A 16 -21.50 -5.22 14.87
CA VAL A 16 -21.22 -6.12 15.99
C VAL A 16 -20.84 -5.29 17.20
N VAL A 17 -21.69 -5.35 18.21
CA VAL A 17 -21.47 -4.75 19.53
C VAL A 17 -21.28 -5.89 20.52
N LEU A 18 -20.17 -5.87 21.25
CA LEU A 18 -19.95 -6.81 22.35
C LEU A 18 -20.84 -6.37 23.52
N GLY A 19 -21.56 -7.33 24.12
CA GLY A 19 -22.19 -7.10 25.41
C GLY A 19 -21.10 -7.04 26.50
N GLU A 20 -21.40 -6.37 27.63
CA GLU A 20 -20.52 -6.36 28.81
C GLU A 20 -20.20 -7.81 29.20
N GLU A 21 -18.92 -8.19 29.11
CA GLU A 21 -18.50 -9.59 29.20
C GLU A 21 -18.79 -10.21 30.58
N SER A 22 -19.44 -11.38 30.57
CA SER A 22 -19.13 -12.45 31.50
C SER A 22 -17.86 -13.15 31.03
N SER A 23 -16.93 -13.43 31.94
CA SER A 23 -15.58 -13.98 31.77
C SER A 23 -15.45 -15.38 31.14
N GLU A 24 -16.29 -15.75 30.19
CA GLU A 24 -16.27 -17.06 29.52
C GLU A 24 -15.34 -17.04 28.31
N SER A 25 -14.49 -18.05 28.19
CA SER A 25 -13.62 -18.25 27.02
C SER A 25 -14.47 -18.42 25.75
N TYR A 26 -14.33 -17.52 24.77
CA TYR A 26 -15.02 -17.65 23.50
C TYR A 26 -14.54 -18.91 22.73
N PRO A 27 -15.46 -19.76 22.24
CA PRO A 27 -15.07 -20.95 21.49
C PRO A 27 -14.50 -20.56 20.13
N VAL A 28 -13.47 -21.29 19.68
CA VAL A 28 -12.92 -21.14 18.32
C VAL A 28 -13.90 -21.73 17.31
N VAL A 29 -14.28 -20.95 16.31
CA VAL A 29 -15.17 -21.34 15.22
C VAL A 29 -14.36 -21.56 13.96
N SER A 30 -14.51 -22.73 13.32
CA SER A 30 -13.83 -23.04 12.05
C SER A 30 -14.79 -22.99 10.88
N LEU A 31 -14.40 -22.27 9.82
CA LEU A 31 -15.16 -22.13 8.57
C LEU A 31 -14.30 -22.56 7.38
N PRO A 32 -14.09 -23.87 7.15
CA PRO A 32 -13.08 -24.37 6.21
C PRO A 32 -13.35 -24.01 4.74
N LEU A 33 -14.61 -23.75 4.36
CA LEU A 33 -15.03 -23.40 3.00
C LEU A 33 -15.19 -21.88 2.79
N LEU A 34 -14.82 -21.07 3.78
CA LEU A 34 -14.95 -19.62 3.69
C LEU A 34 -14.05 -19.06 2.59
N GLN A 35 -14.64 -18.29 1.68
CA GLN A 35 -13.96 -17.62 0.58
C GLN A 35 -13.81 -16.11 0.84
N SER A 36 -14.73 -15.51 1.60
CA SER A 36 -14.62 -14.11 1.99
C SER A 36 -15.28 -13.82 3.33
N ILE A 37 -14.62 -12.98 4.11
CA ILE A 37 -15.17 -12.35 5.30
C ILE A 37 -15.13 -10.83 5.13
N TYR A 38 -16.25 -10.20 5.45
CA TYR A 38 -16.40 -8.76 5.48
C TYR A 38 -16.88 -8.35 6.87
N ILE A 39 -16.10 -7.52 7.55
CA ILE A 39 -16.41 -6.99 8.88
C ILE A 39 -16.51 -5.48 8.76
N ALA A 40 -17.68 -4.91 9.06
CA ALA A 40 -17.86 -3.46 9.01
C ALA A 40 -18.65 -2.89 10.17
N GLN A 41 -18.50 -1.58 10.41
CA GLN A 41 -19.31 -0.83 11.38
C GLN A 41 -19.35 -1.48 12.78
N SER A 42 -18.26 -2.12 13.17
CA SER A 42 -18.15 -2.89 14.41
C SER A 42 -17.05 -2.28 15.27
N SER A 43 -17.12 -2.44 16.60
CA SER A 43 -16.07 -1.90 17.47
C SER A 43 -14.73 -2.58 17.21
N ALA A 44 -13.63 -1.90 17.55
CA ALA A 44 -12.31 -2.47 17.29
C ALA A 44 -12.07 -3.79 18.03
N GLU A 45 -12.60 -3.84 19.24
CA GLU A 45 -12.60 -5.01 20.11
C GLU A 45 -13.45 -6.16 19.54
N ALA A 46 -14.66 -5.88 19.02
CA ALA A 46 -15.51 -6.91 18.42
C ALA A 46 -14.81 -7.63 17.28
N CYS A 47 -14.16 -6.85 16.42
CA CYS A 47 -13.44 -7.38 15.30
C CYS A 47 -12.16 -8.11 15.71
N TYR A 48 -11.42 -7.60 16.71
CA TYR A 48 -10.30 -8.32 17.31
C TYR A 48 -10.73 -9.72 17.77
N LEU A 49 -11.82 -9.80 18.54
CA LEU A 49 -12.36 -11.07 19.01
C LEU A 49 -12.77 -11.98 17.85
N VAL A 50 -13.47 -11.45 16.84
CA VAL A 50 -13.80 -12.24 15.64
C VAL A 50 -12.54 -12.79 14.99
N LEU A 51 -11.50 -11.98 14.80
CA LEU A 51 -10.27 -12.40 14.14
C LEU A 51 -9.45 -13.41 14.99
N CYS A 52 -9.52 -13.32 16.31
CA CYS A 52 -8.85 -14.25 17.22
C CYS A 52 -9.58 -15.60 17.35
N HIS A 53 -10.92 -15.60 17.27
CA HIS A 53 -11.73 -16.80 17.51
C HIS A 53 -12.29 -17.44 16.22
N LEU A 54 -12.10 -16.81 15.06
CA LEU A 54 -12.48 -17.39 13.77
C LEU A 54 -11.26 -17.97 13.05
N THR A 55 -11.28 -19.27 12.77
CA THR A 55 -10.28 -19.88 11.90
C THR A 55 -10.63 -19.59 10.45
N ILE A 56 -9.92 -18.60 9.87
CA ILE A 56 -10.10 -18.16 8.48
C ILE A 56 -9.17 -18.98 7.57
N PRO A 57 -9.70 -19.66 6.53
CA PRO A 57 -8.88 -20.38 5.55
C PRO A 57 -7.91 -19.42 4.86
N PRO A 58 -6.63 -19.78 4.63
CA PRO A 58 -5.60 -18.87 4.08
C PRO A 58 -5.88 -18.31 2.69
N CYS A 59 -6.81 -18.91 1.96
CA CYS A 59 -7.28 -18.45 0.65
C CYS A 59 -8.49 -17.51 0.73
N ALA A 60 -9.08 -17.34 1.92
CA ALA A 60 -10.23 -16.47 2.12
C ALA A 60 -9.79 -15.00 2.09
N ARG A 61 -10.64 -14.16 1.52
CA ARG A 61 -10.44 -12.71 1.50
C ARG A 61 -10.92 -12.09 2.80
N LEU A 62 -10.12 -11.19 3.37
CA LEU A 62 -10.46 -10.46 4.58
C LEU A 62 -10.61 -8.97 4.29
N SER A 63 -11.84 -8.47 4.39
CA SER A 63 -12.14 -7.04 4.27
C SER A 63 -12.67 -6.51 5.58
N VAL A 64 -12.03 -5.45 6.06
CA VAL A 64 -12.31 -4.81 7.35
C VAL A 64 -12.55 -3.32 7.10
N GLU A 65 -13.77 -2.83 7.33
CA GLU A 65 -14.20 -1.48 6.96
C GLU A 65 -14.88 -0.71 8.11
N GLY A 66 -14.77 0.62 8.12
CA GLY A 66 -15.66 1.46 8.94
C GLY A 66 -15.24 1.58 10.40
N TRP A 67 -13.99 1.96 10.65
CA TRP A 67 -13.43 2.01 11.99
C TRP A 67 -12.97 3.40 12.37
N ASN A 68 -13.29 3.75 13.61
CA ASN A 68 -12.73 4.89 14.33
C ASN A 68 -11.27 4.61 14.75
N ILE A 69 -10.42 4.14 13.82
CA ILE A 69 -8.99 3.97 14.06
C ILE A 69 -8.33 5.29 13.72
N TYR A 70 -7.94 6.02 14.74
CA TYR A 70 -7.43 7.38 14.61
C TYR A 70 -5.91 7.44 14.61
N GLY A 71 -5.24 6.34 14.98
CA GLY A 71 -3.78 6.25 15.06
C GLY A 71 -3.22 4.87 14.76
N GLY A 72 -1.89 4.79 14.63
CA GLY A 72 -1.18 3.54 14.36
C GLY A 72 -1.28 2.52 15.51
N ASP A 73 -1.28 2.97 16.77
CA ASP A 73 -1.29 2.05 17.91
C ASP A 73 -2.61 1.26 18.02
N GLU A 74 -3.74 1.91 17.79
CA GLU A 74 -5.08 1.28 17.76
C GLU A 74 -5.18 0.20 16.67
N LEU A 75 -4.43 0.37 15.58
CA LEU A 75 -4.36 -0.60 14.49
C LEU A 75 -3.58 -1.87 14.88
N THR A 76 -2.65 -1.78 15.83
CA THR A 76 -1.78 -2.90 16.23
C THR A 76 -2.58 -4.10 16.71
N GLY A 77 -3.62 -3.85 17.53
CA GLY A 77 -4.48 -4.92 18.06
C GLY A 77 -5.11 -5.76 16.94
N LEU A 78 -5.36 -5.15 15.79
CA LEU A 78 -5.99 -5.79 14.64
C LEU A 78 -4.99 -6.40 13.69
N LEU A 79 -3.87 -5.70 13.46
CA LEU A 79 -2.83 -6.19 12.60
C LEU A 79 -2.33 -7.53 13.10
N VAL A 80 -2.11 -7.72 14.40
CA VAL A 80 -1.60 -9.00 14.93
C VAL A 80 -2.40 -10.24 14.45
N PRO A 81 -3.72 -10.36 14.67
CA PRO A 81 -4.47 -11.52 14.21
C PRO A 81 -4.63 -11.58 12.68
N ILE A 82 -4.71 -10.44 12.00
CA ILE A 82 -4.67 -10.38 10.53
C ILE A 82 -3.37 -10.99 10.01
N CYS A 83 -2.26 -10.55 10.57
CA CYS A 83 -0.92 -10.99 10.24
C CYS A 83 -0.76 -12.50 10.45
N GLN A 84 -1.27 -13.04 11.56
CA GLN A 84 -1.29 -14.49 11.80
C GLN A 84 -2.02 -15.25 10.69
N HIS A 85 -3.16 -14.74 10.25
CA HIS A 85 -3.90 -15.33 9.13
C HIS A 85 -3.09 -15.31 7.82
N LEU A 86 -2.39 -14.21 7.52
CA LEU A 86 -1.57 -14.07 6.32
C LEU A 86 -0.27 -14.90 6.32
N ARG A 87 0.21 -15.36 7.49
CA ARG A 87 1.41 -16.23 7.62
C ARG A 87 1.16 -17.71 7.34
N ALA A 88 -0.09 -18.12 7.13
CA ALA A 88 -0.40 -19.54 7.02
C ALA A 88 0.36 -20.19 5.83
N PRO A 89 0.89 -21.42 5.96
CA PRO A 89 1.75 -22.05 4.96
C PRO A 89 1.13 -22.18 3.55
N SER A 90 -0.20 -22.18 3.46
CA SER A 90 -0.95 -22.24 2.20
C SER A 90 -1.48 -20.89 1.73
N ALA A 91 -1.10 -19.78 2.38
CA ALA A 91 -1.46 -18.44 1.94
C ALA A 91 -0.72 -18.10 0.64
N SER A 92 -1.43 -17.47 -0.29
CA SER A 92 -0.80 -16.91 -1.49
C SER A 92 0.22 -15.85 -1.09
N PRO A 93 1.41 -15.81 -1.73
CA PRO A 93 2.41 -14.81 -1.40
C PRO A 93 1.87 -13.41 -1.71
N ILE A 94 1.80 -12.58 -0.68
CA ILE A 94 1.44 -11.17 -0.82
C ILE A 94 2.61 -10.49 -1.50
N ARG A 95 2.35 -9.89 -2.65
CA ARG A 95 3.38 -9.19 -3.42
C ARG A 95 3.12 -7.71 -3.53
N ARG A 96 1.85 -7.29 -3.51
CA ARG A 96 1.46 -5.90 -3.71
C ARG A 96 0.83 -5.32 -2.48
N LEU A 97 1.31 -4.14 -2.11
CA LEU A 97 0.72 -3.27 -1.10
C LEU A 97 0.23 -1.99 -1.78
N ARG A 98 -1.00 -1.60 -1.49
CA ARG A 98 -1.63 -0.40 -2.06
C ARG A 98 -2.19 0.49 -0.97
N PHE A 99 -1.94 1.79 -1.11
CA PHE A 99 -2.51 2.83 -0.27
C PHE A 99 -3.48 3.69 -1.06
N ASP A 100 -4.73 3.74 -0.59
CA ASP A 100 -5.78 4.58 -1.16
C ASP A 100 -6.24 5.62 -0.14
N TYR A 101 -6.29 6.88 -0.57
CA TYR A 101 -6.81 7.97 0.26
C TYR A 101 -7.90 8.72 -0.51
N THR A 102 -9.10 8.75 0.06
CA THR A 102 -10.23 9.50 -0.49
C THR A 102 -10.81 10.42 0.55
N THR A 103 -11.16 11.64 0.12
CA THR A 103 -11.89 12.62 0.92
C THR A 103 -13.25 12.80 0.25
N SER A 104 -14.34 12.41 0.92
CA SER A 104 -15.69 12.43 0.33
C SER A 104 -16.20 13.85 0.06
N ASN A 105 -15.68 14.85 0.76
CA ASN A 105 -15.85 16.27 0.47
C ASN A 105 -14.90 17.04 1.41
N PRO A 106 -14.19 18.10 1.00
CA PRO A 106 -13.37 18.91 1.92
C PRO A 106 -14.18 19.53 3.07
N ASN A 107 -15.52 19.62 2.92
CA ASN A 107 -16.43 20.19 3.91
C ASN A 107 -17.03 19.16 4.88
N ASP A 108 -17.09 17.87 4.52
CA ASP A 108 -17.72 16.83 5.35
C ASP A 108 -16.73 16.17 6.32
N GLY A 109 -15.43 16.44 6.17
CA GLY A 109 -14.39 15.98 7.11
C GLY A 109 -14.15 14.46 7.13
N GLU A 110 -14.98 13.68 6.45
CA GLU A 110 -14.81 12.23 6.29
C GLU A 110 -13.61 11.93 5.38
N ARG A 111 -12.59 11.36 6.01
CA ARG A 111 -11.38 10.87 5.37
C ARG A 111 -11.45 9.36 5.36
N ASN A 112 -11.20 8.76 4.22
CA ASN A 112 -11.12 7.31 4.07
C ASN A 112 -9.71 6.96 3.65
N PHE A 113 -9.03 6.19 4.49
CA PHE A 113 -7.73 5.63 4.16
C PHE A 113 -7.85 4.12 4.09
N THR A 114 -7.57 3.55 2.92
CA THR A 114 -7.62 2.11 2.69
C THR A 114 -6.23 1.58 2.41
N ILE A 115 -5.88 0.52 3.11
CA ILE A 115 -4.69 -0.27 2.89
C ILE A 115 -5.16 -1.59 2.31
N SER A 116 -4.68 -1.95 1.13
CA SER A 116 -5.01 -3.23 0.50
C SER A 116 -3.75 -3.99 0.10
N THR A 117 -3.87 -5.32 0.14
CA THR A 117 -2.81 -6.23 -0.29
C THR A 117 -3.34 -7.20 -1.31
N SER A 118 -2.55 -7.52 -2.33
CA SER A 118 -2.93 -8.49 -3.36
C SER A 118 -1.74 -9.33 -3.80
N THR A 119 -2.04 -10.37 -4.58
CA THR A 119 -1.00 -11.04 -5.38
C THR A 119 -0.58 -10.11 -6.51
N ALA A 120 0.59 -10.37 -7.13
CA ALA A 120 1.07 -9.53 -8.23
C ALA A 120 0.16 -9.61 -9.47
N ASP A 121 -0.46 -10.76 -9.70
CA ASP A 121 -1.23 -11.06 -10.91
C ASP A 121 -2.72 -10.74 -10.80
N GLU A 122 -3.23 -10.50 -9.58
CA GLU A 122 -4.64 -10.18 -9.35
C GLU A 122 -4.79 -8.78 -8.76
N ASP A 123 -5.71 -7.98 -9.34
CA ASP A 123 -6.19 -6.73 -8.73
C ASP A 123 -7.15 -6.98 -7.56
N ARG A 124 -7.42 -8.24 -7.21
CA ARG A 124 -8.30 -8.60 -6.10
C ARG A 124 -7.52 -8.58 -4.80
N SER A 125 -7.97 -7.73 -3.89
CA SER A 125 -7.42 -7.64 -2.54
C SER A 125 -7.63 -8.96 -1.79
N LEU A 126 -6.53 -9.56 -1.30
CA LEU A 126 -6.56 -10.65 -0.32
C LEU A 126 -6.95 -10.11 1.05
N PHE A 127 -6.46 -8.91 1.36
CA PHE A 127 -6.69 -8.27 2.63
C PHE A 127 -6.81 -6.75 2.46
N SER A 128 -7.89 -6.16 3.00
CA SER A 128 -8.10 -4.71 3.01
C SER A 128 -8.55 -4.21 4.38
N ILE A 129 -7.89 -3.15 4.89
CA ILE A 129 -8.39 -2.33 6.00
C ILE A 129 -8.76 -0.96 5.48
N THR A 130 -9.96 -0.51 5.81
CA THR A 130 -10.37 0.88 5.64
C THR A 130 -10.55 1.54 7.01
N THR A 131 -9.89 2.67 7.21
CA THR A 131 -9.89 3.48 8.42
C THR A 131 -10.32 4.93 8.16
N HIS A 132 -10.81 5.61 9.20
CA HIS A 132 -11.24 7.01 9.20
C HIS A 132 -10.35 7.91 10.08
N PRO A 133 -9.18 8.34 9.57
CA PRO A 133 -8.25 9.16 10.35
C PRO A 133 -8.84 10.52 10.74
N LEU A 134 -8.65 10.95 12.00
CA LEU A 134 -9.10 12.28 12.48
C LEU A 134 -8.36 13.43 11.81
N SER A 135 -7.13 13.18 11.35
CA SER A 135 -6.26 14.16 10.72
C SER A 135 -5.31 13.50 9.74
N ASP A 136 -4.89 14.25 8.73
CA ASP A 136 -3.88 13.80 7.76
C ASP A 136 -2.54 13.47 8.46
N THR A 137 -2.25 14.09 9.61
CA THR A 137 -1.01 13.87 10.38
C THR A 137 -0.92 12.48 11.01
N SER A 138 -2.04 11.76 11.14
CA SER A 138 -2.07 10.37 11.60
C SER A 138 -1.64 9.38 10.51
N LEU A 139 -1.81 9.73 9.22
CA LEU A 139 -1.56 8.82 8.10
C LEU A 139 -0.13 8.25 8.04
N PRO A 140 0.95 9.04 8.25
CA PRO A 140 2.30 8.49 8.25
C PRO A 140 2.52 7.45 9.36
N HIS A 141 1.89 7.63 10.52
CA HIS A 141 1.99 6.72 11.65
C HIS A 141 1.25 5.40 11.35
N ILE A 142 0.05 5.51 10.77
CA ILE A 142 -0.73 4.35 10.30
C ILE A 142 0.07 3.54 9.27
N ILE A 143 0.62 4.20 8.24
CA ILE A 143 1.43 3.54 7.20
C ILE A 143 2.67 2.88 7.81
N THR A 144 3.42 3.62 8.62
CA THR A 144 4.64 3.09 9.24
C THR A 144 4.33 1.84 10.05
N LYS A 145 3.28 1.90 10.89
CA LYS A 145 2.92 0.76 11.75
C LYS A 145 2.50 -0.46 10.95
N VAL A 146 1.74 -0.25 9.87
CA VAL A 146 1.35 -1.33 8.95
C VAL A 146 2.57 -1.93 8.29
N LEU A 147 3.49 -1.10 7.79
CA LEU A 147 4.70 -1.56 7.13
C LEU A 147 5.64 -2.29 8.07
N GLU A 148 5.82 -1.83 9.30
CA GLU A 148 6.59 -2.54 10.34
C GLU A 148 5.99 -3.93 10.58
N MET A 149 4.67 -4.00 10.78
CA MET A 149 3.98 -5.26 11.01
C MET A 149 4.02 -6.19 9.78
N LEU A 150 3.87 -5.66 8.57
CA LEU A 150 3.93 -6.43 7.32
C LEU A 150 5.36 -6.85 6.96
N ALA A 151 6.38 -6.07 7.30
CA ALA A 151 7.79 -6.41 7.10
C ALA A 151 8.15 -7.68 7.86
N ASP A 152 7.64 -7.83 9.09
CA ASP A 152 7.79 -9.05 9.89
C ASP A 152 7.04 -10.25 9.30
N LEU A 153 6.06 -10.04 8.41
CA LEU A 153 5.25 -11.11 7.83
C LEU A 153 5.83 -11.67 6.55
N GLN A 154 6.41 -10.81 5.73
CA GLN A 154 6.70 -11.11 4.34
C GLN A 154 7.89 -10.26 3.87
N PRO A 155 9.10 -10.84 3.77
CA PRO A 155 10.12 -10.26 2.88
C PRO A 155 9.69 -10.29 1.41
N GLY A 156 8.49 -10.79 1.07
CA GLY A 156 7.99 -10.97 -0.29
C GLY A 156 7.14 -9.83 -0.86
N ILE A 157 6.94 -8.71 -0.14
CA ILE A 157 6.30 -7.54 -0.74
C ILE A 157 7.25 -6.92 -1.76
N THR A 158 6.95 -7.12 -3.03
CA THR A 158 7.75 -6.64 -4.16
C THR A 158 7.12 -5.46 -4.90
N HIS A 159 5.84 -5.14 -4.65
CA HIS A 159 5.12 -4.08 -5.35
C HIS A 159 4.51 -3.10 -4.37
N LEU A 160 4.75 -1.81 -4.58
CA LEU A 160 4.17 -0.72 -3.81
C LEU A 160 3.35 0.20 -4.73
N ASP A 161 2.04 0.28 -4.51
CA ASP A 161 1.12 1.15 -5.25
C ASP A 161 0.66 2.33 -4.41
N CYS A 162 1.03 3.53 -4.85
CA CYS A 162 0.77 4.78 -4.15
C CYS A 162 -0.04 5.75 -5.01
N ARG A 163 -0.59 5.31 -6.15
CA ARG A 163 -1.21 6.21 -7.14
C ARG A 163 -2.38 7.01 -6.58
N SER A 164 -3.06 6.49 -5.57
CA SER A 164 -4.21 7.10 -4.91
C SER A 164 -3.85 7.98 -3.71
N THR A 165 -2.57 8.24 -3.43
CA THR A 165 -2.14 9.08 -2.30
C THR A 165 -1.88 10.54 -2.68
N SER A 166 -2.12 10.93 -3.94
CA SER A 166 -1.89 12.29 -4.44
C SER A 166 -2.73 13.37 -3.72
N THR A 167 -3.87 12.97 -3.16
CA THR A 167 -4.82 13.82 -2.44
C THR A 167 -4.53 13.92 -0.94
N ALA A 168 -3.47 13.27 -0.44
CA ALA A 168 -3.10 13.25 0.99
C ALA A 168 -1.84 14.08 1.26
N PRO A 169 -1.94 15.36 1.67
CA PRO A 169 -0.79 16.26 1.84
C PRO A 169 0.31 15.70 2.75
N GLN A 170 -0.06 15.05 3.85
CA GLN A 170 0.90 14.51 4.82
C GLN A 170 1.55 13.18 4.37
N LEU A 171 0.95 12.48 3.41
CA LEU A 171 1.56 11.32 2.75
C LEU A 171 2.53 11.73 1.62
N THR A 172 2.70 13.03 1.35
CA THR A 172 3.67 13.52 0.37
C THR A 172 5.04 13.84 0.96
N THR A 173 5.27 13.64 2.26
CA THR A 173 6.55 14.01 2.87
C THR A 173 7.67 13.04 2.48
N LEU A 174 8.87 13.56 2.27
CA LEU A 174 10.06 12.74 1.97
C LEU A 174 10.33 11.73 3.10
N LYS A 175 10.15 12.15 4.36
CA LYS A 175 10.38 11.30 5.53
C LYS A 175 9.47 10.06 5.52
N ALA A 176 8.17 10.25 5.26
CA ALA A 176 7.22 9.13 5.21
C ALA A 176 7.61 8.11 4.12
N TRP A 177 7.96 8.57 2.92
CA TRP A 177 8.37 7.67 1.83
C TRP A 177 9.71 6.97 2.09
N LYS A 178 10.69 7.65 2.70
CA LYS A 178 11.94 7.02 3.10
C LYS A 178 11.71 5.88 4.07
N THR A 179 10.92 6.13 5.13
CA THR A 179 10.55 5.09 6.10
C THR A 179 9.82 3.96 5.39
N ALA A 180 8.82 4.27 4.57
CA ALA A 180 8.00 3.25 3.91
C ALA A 180 8.82 2.33 3.00
N ILE A 181 9.68 2.90 2.14
CA ILE A 181 10.50 2.12 1.21
C ILE A 181 11.59 1.35 1.98
N SER A 182 12.18 1.92 3.04
CA SER A 182 13.19 1.22 3.84
C SER A 182 12.65 -0.04 4.55
N LEU A 183 11.35 -0.10 4.79
CA LEU A 183 10.66 -1.27 5.38
C LEU A 183 10.32 -2.35 4.33
N LEU A 184 10.58 -2.09 3.04
CA LEU A 184 10.29 -3.00 1.93
C LEU A 184 11.58 -3.40 1.19
N PRO A 185 12.43 -4.26 1.78
CA PRO A 185 13.75 -4.57 1.23
C PRO A 185 13.70 -5.32 -0.12
N ALA A 186 12.61 -6.03 -0.42
CA ALA A 186 12.43 -6.76 -1.68
C ALA A 186 11.64 -5.98 -2.73
N LEU A 187 11.49 -4.67 -2.55
CA LEU A 187 10.72 -3.83 -3.46
C LEU A 187 11.31 -3.87 -4.89
N ASP A 188 10.47 -4.27 -5.82
CA ASP A 188 10.78 -4.52 -7.23
C ASP A 188 10.05 -3.53 -8.15
N ILE A 189 8.78 -3.25 -7.83
CA ILE A 189 7.90 -2.38 -8.63
C ILE A 189 7.30 -1.27 -7.76
N VAL A 190 7.37 -0.03 -8.25
CA VAL A 190 6.72 1.12 -7.60
C VAL A 190 5.77 1.81 -8.56
N TYR A 191 4.50 1.91 -8.18
CA TYR A 191 3.48 2.70 -8.87
C TYR A 191 3.32 4.05 -8.17
N ILE A 192 3.77 5.10 -8.83
CA ILE A 192 3.92 6.43 -8.26
C ILE A 192 2.77 7.33 -8.75
N PRO A 193 2.12 8.07 -7.84
CA PRO A 193 1.13 9.10 -8.19
C PRO A 193 1.78 10.26 -8.95
N PRO A 194 1.03 11.09 -9.67
CA PRO A 194 1.62 12.22 -10.37
C PRO A 194 2.09 13.35 -9.43
N ASN A 195 2.85 14.30 -9.99
CA ASN A 195 3.18 15.61 -9.41
C ASN A 195 4.12 15.58 -8.18
N VAL A 196 3.85 16.40 -7.16
CA VAL A 196 4.75 16.62 -6.01
C VAL A 196 5.07 15.32 -5.27
N THR A 197 4.10 14.42 -5.16
CA THR A 197 4.30 13.11 -4.54
C THR A 197 5.30 12.27 -5.33
N ALA A 198 5.30 12.34 -6.67
CA ALA A 198 6.30 11.65 -7.50
C ALA A 198 7.71 12.09 -7.16
N ILE A 199 7.94 13.41 -7.07
CA ILE A 199 9.25 13.98 -6.73
C ILE A 199 9.74 13.43 -5.39
N ARG A 200 8.85 13.31 -4.41
CA ARG A 200 9.17 12.89 -3.05
C ARG A 200 9.47 11.40 -2.95
N VAL A 201 8.72 10.57 -3.67
CA VAL A 201 9.01 9.14 -3.81
C VAL A 201 10.34 8.92 -4.52
N LEU A 202 10.58 9.61 -5.63
CA LEU A 202 11.85 9.53 -6.37
C LEU A 202 13.05 9.97 -5.51
N GLN A 203 12.91 11.06 -4.75
CA GLN A 203 13.94 11.48 -3.79
C GLN A 203 14.21 10.44 -2.71
N ALA A 204 13.16 9.78 -2.19
CA ALA A 204 13.32 8.72 -1.21
C ALA A 204 14.05 7.51 -1.80
N LEU A 205 13.69 7.09 -3.03
CA LEU A 205 14.34 6.01 -3.75
C LEU A 205 15.83 6.33 -4.02
N SER A 206 16.15 7.54 -4.49
CA SER A 206 17.53 7.95 -4.76
C SER A 206 18.38 7.92 -3.48
N GLN A 207 17.89 8.46 -2.38
CA GLN A 207 18.64 8.47 -1.11
C GLN A 207 18.87 7.06 -0.55
N LEU A 208 17.91 6.15 -0.74
CA LEU A 208 18.08 4.75 -0.36
C LEU A 208 19.06 4.02 -1.28
N ALA A 209 19.04 4.35 -2.57
CA ALA A 209 20.04 3.90 -3.52
C ALA A 209 21.42 4.51 -3.28
N GLU A 210 21.56 5.62 -2.53
CA GLU A 210 22.85 6.18 -2.11
C GLU A 210 23.41 5.51 -0.85
N THR A 211 22.55 5.06 0.07
CA THR A 211 23.01 4.38 1.29
C THR A 211 23.71 3.05 0.96
N PRO A 212 24.92 2.78 1.51
CA PRO A 212 25.56 1.49 1.33
C PRO A 212 24.67 0.41 1.95
N ALA A 213 24.43 -0.67 1.20
CA ALA A 213 23.63 -1.78 1.68
C ALA A 213 24.30 -2.35 2.95
N VAL A 214 23.62 -2.27 4.08
CA VAL A 214 24.02 -2.98 5.30
C VAL A 214 23.46 -4.40 5.17
N GLY A 215 24.24 -5.30 4.58
CA GLY A 215 23.84 -6.66 4.20
C GLY A 215 23.50 -6.83 2.72
N ASP A 216 23.22 -8.06 2.29
CA ASP A 216 22.92 -8.46 0.89
C ASP A 216 21.63 -7.84 0.29
N ALA A 217 20.93 -6.98 1.03
CA ALA A 217 19.72 -6.30 0.56
C ALA A 217 20.08 -5.10 -0.33
N SER A 218 20.58 -5.36 -1.54
CA SER A 218 20.58 -4.34 -2.60
C SER A 218 19.14 -4.13 -3.08
N PRO A 219 18.70 -2.87 -3.29
CA PRO A 219 17.34 -2.63 -3.79
C PRO A 219 17.15 -3.33 -5.14
N CYS A 220 16.23 -4.30 -5.20
CA CYS A 220 15.92 -5.08 -6.40
C CYS A 220 14.94 -4.35 -7.32
N LEU A 221 14.99 -3.02 -7.37
CA LEU A 221 14.02 -2.20 -8.09
C LEU A 221 14.20 -2.40 -9.61
N ARG A 222 13.26 -3.07 -10.27
CA ARG A 222 13.28 -3.29 -11.73
C ARG A 222 12.29 -2.43 -12.48
N GLU A 223 11.19 -2.00 -11.84
CA GLU A 223 10.15 -1.27 -12.53
C GLU A 223 9.63 -0.03 -11.76
N ILE A 224 9.49 1.08 -12.49
CA ILE A 224 8.82 2.28 -12.01
C ILE A 224 7.70 2.64 -12.98
N ARG A 225 6.49 2.83 -12.45
CA ARG A 225 5.35 3.35 -13.22
C ARG A 225 4.87 4.67 -12.64
N ILE A 226 4.98 5.75 -13.39
CA ILE A 226 4.43 7.06 -13.02
C ILE A 226 3.21 7.31 -13.90
N THR A 227 2.03 7.46 -13.29
CA THR A 227 0.80 7.66 -14.05
C THR A 227 0.19 9.04 -13.84
N GLY A 228 -0.35 9.63 -14.90
CA GLY A 228 -1.26 10.77 -14.82
C GLY A 228 -0.56 12.13 -14.62
N LEU A 229 0.68 12.29 -15.08
CA LEU A 229 1.40 13.57 -14.97
C LEU A 229 0.63 14.68 -15.68
N SER A 230 0.41 15.81 -14.99
CA SER A 230 -0.39 16.92 -15.51
C SER A 230 0.02 18.27 -14.93
N ASP A 231 -0.15 19.34 -15.71
CA ASP A 231 0.12 20.73 -15.29
C ASP A 231 -1.04 21.38 -14.50
N LYS A 232 -2.02 20.59 -14.02
CA LYS A 232 -3.34 21.09 -13.60
C LYS A 232 -3.36 22.09 -12.44
N GLU A 233 -2.23 22.48 -11.88
CA GLU A 233 -2.13 23.44 -10.76
C GLU A 233 -1.21 24.63 -11.06
N GLY A 234 -0.86 24.90 -12.32
CA GLY A 234 0.08 25.97 -12.68
C GLY A 234 1.53 25.66 -12.26
N PHE A 235 1.79 24.45 -11.76
CA PHE A 235 3.09 23.92 -11.42
C PHE A 235 3.49 22.85 -12.43
N ASN A 236 4.45 23.17 -13.29
CA ASN A 236 5.05 22.17 -14.17
C ASN A 236 6.04 21.32 -13.35
N ALA A 237 5.54 20.22 -12.78
CA ALA A 237 6.35 19.28 -12.00
C ALA A 237 7.35 18.47 -12.85
N MET A 238 7.21 18.51 -14.18
CA MET A 238 7.87 17.57 -15.06
C MET A 238 9.40 17.68 -15.08
N PRO A 239 10.02 18.87 -15.17
CA PRO A 239 11.46 18.97 -15.12
C PRO A 239 12.05 18.38 -13.83
N LEU A 240 11.34 18.55 -12.72
CA LEU A 240 11.76 18.01 -11.42
C LEU A 240 11.62 16.49 -11.35
N VAL A 241 10.52 15.94 -11.89
CA VAL A 241 10.32 14.48 -11.99
C VAL A 241 11.38 13.85 -12.90
N LEU A 242 11.64 14.44 -14.06
CA LEU A 242 12.68 13.97 -14.99
C LEU A 242 14.08 14.03 -14.36
N ASN A 243 14.40 15.11 -13.66
CA ASN A 243 15.68 15.22 -12.94
C ASN A 243 15.80 14.16 -11.84
N GLY A 244 14.73 13.95 -11.05
CA GLY A 244 14.69 12.90 -10.03
C GLY A 244 14.88 11.50 -10.61
N LEU A 245 14.23 11.21 -11.74
CA LEU A 245 14.40 9.96 -12.48
C LEU A 245 15.84 9.80 -12.99
N ARG A 246 16.43 10.82 -13.60
CA ARG A 246 17.82 10.78 -14.07
C ARG A 246 18.79 10.47 -12.94
N GLN A 247 18.64 11.14 -11.80
CA GLN A 247 19.45 10.90 -10.62
C GLN A 247 19.31 9.44 -10.17
N LEU A 248 18.07 8.96 -9.96
CA LEU A 248 17.81 7.59 -9.54
C LEU A 248 18.42 6.56 -10.51
N LEU A 249 18.14 6.69 -11.81
CA LEU A 249 18.64 5.78 -12.83
C LEU A 249 20.17 5.78 -12.90
N SER A 250 20.81 6.95 -12.76
CA SER A 250 22.27 7.04 -12.74
C SER A 250 22.88 6.28 -11.56
N PHE A 251 22.26 6.35 -10.38
CA PHE A 251 22.69 5.61 -9.20
C PHE A 251 22.48 4.11 -9.35
N LEU A 252 21.32 3.69 -9.84
CA LEU A 252 21.00 2.29 -10.10
C LEU A 252 21.98 1.67 -11.11
N ASN A 253 22.29 2.38 -12.19
CA ASN A 253 23.26 1.94 -13.19
C ASN A 253 24.69 1.87 -12.61
N ALA A 254 25.10 2.86 -11.81
CA ALA A 254 26.41 2.86 -11.16
C ALA A 254 26.59 1.69 -10.17
N ARG A 255 25.50 1.17 -9.61
CA ARG A 255 25.48 0.01 -8.70
C ARG A 255 25.31 -1.33 -9.41
N GLY A 256 25.19 -1.35 -10.73
CA GLY A 256 24.99 -2.58 -11.50
C GLY A 256 23.59 -3.19 -11.35
N THR A 257 22.61 -2.41 -10.88
CA THR A 257 21.20 -2.80 -10.78
C THR A 257 20.36 -1.91 -11.69
N PRO A 258 20.57 -1.96 -13.02
CA PRO A 258 19.86 -1.08 -13.95
C PRO A 258 18.35 -1.33 -13.89
N LEU A 259 17.57 -0.26 -14.03
CA LEU A 259 16.12 -0.39 -14.11
C LEU A 259 15.74 -1.10 -15.41
N GLU A 260 14.91 -2.13 -15.33
CA GLU A 260 14.48 -2.90 -16.50
C GLU A 260 13.38 -2.18 -17.28
N ARG A 261 12.43 -1.54 -16.55
CA ARG A 261 11.28 -0.88 -17.16
C ARG A 261 10.94 0.44 -16.46
N LEU A 262 10.76 1.48 -17.27
CA LEU A 262 10.22 2.77 -16.84
C LEU A 262 8.98 3.09 -17.69
N GLU A 263 7.84 3.23 -17.04
CA GLU A 263 6.59 3.66 -17.68
C GLU A 263 6.20 5.03 -17.15
N VAL A 264 5.98 5.97 -18.07
CA VAL A 264 5.55 7.32 -17.74
C VAL A 264 4.33 7.68 -18.58
N SER A 265 3.18 7.82 -17.92
CA SER A 265 1.93 8.26 -18.54
C SER A 265 1.63 9.72 -18.25
N LYS A 266 1.15 10.43 -19.27
CA LYS A 266 0.79 11.85 -19.21
C LYS A 266 -0.71 12.03 -19.44
N LYS A 267 -1.36 12.85 -18.61
CA LYS A 267 -2.83 13.10 -18.65
C LYS A 267 -3.25 14.34 -19.43
N SER A 268 -2.32 15.22 -19.80
CA SER A 268 -2.65 16.43 -20.57
C SER A 268 -1.95 16.46 -21.92
N THR A 269 -2.53 17.12 -22.90
CA THR A 269 -1.86 17.43 -24.18
C THR A 269 -0.88 18.60 -24.06
N GLY A 270 -0.89 19.32 -22.92
CA GLY A 270 -0.23 20.61 -22.74
C GLY A 270 1.21 20.62 -22.21
N LEU A 271 1.71 19.58 -21.51
CA LEU A 271 3.15 19.61 -21.17
C LEU A 271 4.00 19.50 -22.44
N GLU A 272 4.66 20.59 -22.81
CA GLU A 272 5.85 20.52 -23.64
C GLU A 272 6.97 19.99 -22.76
N VAL A 273 7.29 18.72 -22.95
CA VAL A 273 8.50 18.14 -22.41
C VAL A 273 9.51 18.15 -23.52
N ASP A 274 10.67 18.72 -23.25
CA ASP A 274 11.80 18.68 -24.16
C ASP A 274 12.07 17.22 -24.58
N GLU A 275 12.08 16.96 -25.88
CA GLU A 275 12.36 15.63 -26.44
C GLU A 275 13.76 15.14 -26.06
N GLU A 276 14.70 16.05 -25.78
CA GLU A 276 16.01 15.73 -25.22
C GLU A 276 15.90 15.18 -23.78
N GLY A 277 14.93 15.70 -23.02
CA GLY A 277 14.44 15.19 -21.74
C GLY A 277 14.23 13.68 -21.76
N TRP A 278 13.34 13.25 -22.65
CA TRP A 278 12.93 11.86 -22.82
C TRP A 278 14.02 10.96 -23.39
N LYS A 279 14.75 11.44 -24.41
CA LYS A 279 15.86 10.67 -25.01
C LYS A 279 16.89 10.30 -23.96
N SER A 280 17.28 11.25 -23.11
CA SER A 280 18.23 11.00 -22.03
C SER A 280 17.74 9.93 -21.03
N LEU A 281 16.44 9.89 -20.71
CA LEU A 281 15.90 8.82 -19.86
C LEU A 281 15.90 7.46 -20.54
N SER A 282 15.52 7.41 -21.82
CA SER A 282 15.47 6.15 -22.59
C SER A 282 16.84 5.48 -22.74
N GLN A 283 17.94 6.24 -22.66
CA GLN A 283 19.30 5.72 -22.69
C GLN A 283 19.73 5.07 -21.37
N LEU A 284 19.00 5.29 -20.28
CA LEU A 284 19.37 4.87 -18.93
C LEU A 284 18.54 3.68 -18.41
N VAL A 285 17.59 3.17 -19.19
CA VAL A 285 16.66 2.09 -18.82
C VAL A 285 16.58 1.06 -19.94
N GLY A 286 16.34 -0.21 -19.61
CA GLY A 286 16.18 -1.27 -20.62
C GLY A 286 14.97 -1.05 -21.52
N THR A 287 13.80 -0.85 -20.92
CA THR A 287 12.53 -0.60 -21.61
C THR A 287 11.94 0.73 -21.15
N PHE A 288 11.73 1.65 -22.10
CA PHE A 288 11.07 2.93 -21.83
C PHE A 288 9.71 2.99 -22.52
N VAL A 289 8.64 3.12 -21.73
CA VAL A 289 7.27 3.24 -22.22
C VAL A 289 6.76 4.65 -21.92
N ARG A 290 6.46 5.40 -22.98
CA ARG A 290 5.77 6.69 -22.91
C ARG A 290 4.34 6.50 -23.40
N SER A 291 3.36 6.80 -22.57
CA SER A 291 1.95 6.78 -22.94
C SER A 291 1.31 8.15 -22.73
N ASN A 292 0.38 8.51 -23.62
CA ASN A 292 -0.58 9.57 -23.35
C ASN A 292 -1.84 8.87 -22.87
N ASP A 293 -2.28 9.14 -21.64
CA ASP A 293 -3.58 8.69 -21.17
C ASP A 293 -4.63 9.47 -21.99
N VAL A 294 -5.34 8.75 -22.86
CA VAL A 294 -6.46 9.27 -23.68
C VAL A 294 -7.70 9.44 -22.80
#